data_AF-A0A7C9E6M1-F1
#
_entry.id   AF-A0A7C9E6M1-F1
#
_cell.length_a   1.000
_cell.length_b   1.000
_cell.length_c   1.000
_cell.angle_alpha   90.00
_cell.angle_beta   90.00
_cell.angle_gamma   90.00
#
_symmetry.space_group_name_H-M   'P 1'
#
loop_
_entity.id
_entity.type
_entity.pdbx_description
1 polymer ?
#
loop_
_entity_poly.entity_id
_entity_poly.type
_entity_poly.pdbx_seq_one_letter_code
_entity_poly.pdbx_strand_id
1 'polypeptide(L)'
;PGKVYRPLFAIGVPGHFNGGVPVKFEPVNKTQKHIHLSSEVHINSGFSIDCDDDGLWRMTYDADTRRFVVIASGAPDVPRAAFTIQKTHPEDYELLKSYVVGYFPDQPPSPGSGLLRVVRDYNSPLSLLSVATDYDEAFKVVFVKSKKDGVA
;
A
#
# COMPACT_ATOMS: atom_id res chain seq x y z
N PRO A 1 18.89 -11.27 21.31
CA PRO A 1 17.80 -10.33 20.96
C PRO A 1 17.98 -9.84 19.50
N GLY A 2 17.12 -10.30 18.59
CA GLY A 2 17.18 -9.94 17.18
C GLY A 2 16.81 -8.47 16.98
N LYS A 3 17.60 -7.74 16.18
CA LYS A 3 17.25 -6.37 15.79
C LYS A 3 15.99 -6.42 14.93
N VAL A 4 14.95 -5.71 15.35
CA VAL A 4 13.77 -5.46 14.52
C VAL A 4 14.15 -4.39 13.50
N TYR A 5 14.15 -4.75 12.22
CA TYR A 5 14.35 -3.78 11.14
C TYR A 5 13.05 -2.99 10.94
N ARG A 6 13.16 -1.67 10.95
CA ARG A 6 12.06 -0.72 10.77
C ARG A 6 12.33 0.14 9.54
N PRO A 7 11.30 0.61 8.84
CA PRO A 7 9.87 0.31 8.99
C PRO A 7 9.49 -1.10 8.48
N LEU A 8 8.28 -1.58 8.80
CA LEU A 8 7.78 -2.84 8.25
C LEU A 8 7.38 -2.70 6.79
N PHE A 9 7.81 -3.64 5.96
CA PHE A 9 7.38 -3.70 4.56
C PHE A 9 6.05 -4.43 4.42
N ALA A 10 5.17 -3.90 3.57
CA ALA A 10 4.00 -4.63 3.12
C ALA A 10 4.44 -5.65 2.07
N ILE A 11 4.09 -6.92 2.28
CA ILE A 11 4.47 -8.03 1.40
C ILE A 11 3.22 -8.69 0.81
N GLY A 12 3.28 -9.01 -0.47
CA GLY A 12 2.29 -9.87 -1.10
C GLY A 12 2.69 -11.33 -0.91
N VAL A 13 2.07 -12.04 0.03
CA VAL A 13 2.35 -13.48 0.21
C VAL A 13 1.61 -14.28 -0.87
N PRO A 14 2.28 -15.18 -1.63
CA PRO A 14 1.60 -16.12 -2.51
C PRO A 14 0.92 -17.24 -1.71
N GLY A 15 -0.33 -17.56 -2.04
CA GLY A 15 -1.06 -18.72 -1.49
C GLY A 15 -2.02 -18.41 -0.33
N HIS A 16 -2.79 -19.43 0.07
CA HIS A 16 -3.82 -19.40 1.12
C HIS A 16 -3.26 -19.28 2.55
N PHE A 17 -2.31 -18.38 2.79
CA PHE A 17 -1.83 -18.10 4.15
C PHE A 17 -2.88 -17.27 4.90
N ASN A 18 -3.79 -17.94 5.62
CA ASN A 18 -4.73 -17.42 6.63
C ASN A 18 -5.28 -15.97 6.42
N GLY A 19 -5.52 -15.55 5.18
CA GLY A 19 -6.06 -14.22 4.86
C GLY A 19 -5.14 -13.02 5.16
N GLY A 20 -3.88 -13.25 5.59
CA GLY A 20 -2.94 -12.18 5.95
C GLY A 20 -3.33 -11.40 7.22
N VAL A 21 -2.75 -10.20 7.38
CA VAL A 21 -3.10 -9.29 8.48
C VAL A 21 -4.30 -8.44 8.06
N PRO A 22 -5.39 -8.39 8.86
CA PRO A 22 -6.52 -7.52 8.56
C PRO A 22 -6.10 -6.06 8.42
N VAL A 23 -6.72 -5.34 7.49
CA VAL A 23 -6.51 -3.89 7.32
C VAL A 23 -7.84 -3.15 7.45
N LYS A 24 -7.75 -1.93 7.95
CA LYS A 24 -8.84 -0.95 7.99
C LYS A 24 -8.62 0.08 6.89
N PHE A 25 -9.69 0.39 6.17
CA PHE A 25 -9.73 1.46 5.20
C PHE A 25 -10.48 2.65 5.79
N GLU A 26 -9.92 3.84 5.67
CA GLU A 26 -10.54 5.09 6.12
C GLU A 26 -10.52 6.10 4.98
N PRO A 27 -11.64 6.75 4.64
CA PRO A 27 -11.63 7.77 3.60
C PRO A 27 -10.76 8.95 4.05
N VAL A 28 -9.93 9.47 3.14
CA VAL A 28 -9.14 10.69 3.40
C VAL A 28 -10.07 11.86 3.68
N ASN A 29 -11.16 11.96 2.94
CA ASN A 29 -12.23 12.91 3.25
C ASN A 29 -13.09 12.38 4.41
N LYS A 30 -12.85 12.91 5.61
CA LYS A 30 -13.55 12.53 6.86
C LYS A 30 -15.06 12.76 6.84
N THR A 31 -15.60 13.51 5.87
CA THR A 31 -17.06 13.68 5.72
C THR A 31 -17.72 12.49 5.04
N GLN A 32 -16.95 11.64 4.35
CA GLN A 32 -17.45 10.44 3.70
C GLN A 32 -17.68 9.33 4.73
N LYS A 33 -18.87 8.73 4.71
CA LYS A 33 -19.23 7.59 5.57
C LYS A 33 -18.92 6.23 4.96
N HIS A 34 -18.77 6.19 3.64
CA HIS A 34 -18.50 4.99 2.87
C HIS A 34 -17.25 5.21 2.02
N ILE A 35 -16.51 4.13 1.79
CA ILE A 35 -15.42 4.12 0.82
C ILE A 35 -16.03 3.94 -0.56
N HIS A 36 -15.76 4.90 -1.43
CA HIS A 36 -16.18 4.85 -2.82
C HIS A 36 -14.99 4.40 -3.68
N LEU A 37 -15.27 3.68 -4.77
CA LEU A 37 -14.24 3.43 -5.78
C LEU A 37 -13.71 4.76 -6.31
N SER A 38 -12.44 4.76 -6.69
CA SER A 38 -11.71 5.93 -7.19
C SER A 38 -11.61 7.11 -6.19
N SER A 39 -11.92 6.88 -4.91
CA SER A 39 -11.66 7.84 -3.83
C SER A 39 -10.40 7.48 -3.06
N GLU A 40 -9.72 8.51 -2.54
CA GLU A 40 -8.52 8.33 -1.72
C GLU A 40 -8.87 7.80 -0.33
N VAL A 41 -8.11 6.79 0.09
CA VAL A 41 -8.23 6.12 1.38
C VAL A 41 -6.87 5.99 2.06
N HIS A 42 -6.89 5.99 3.38
CA HIS A 42 -5.82 5.51 4.23
C HIS A 42 -6.04 4.01 4.50
N ILE A 43 -4.96 3.23 4.45
CA ILE A 43 -4.97 1.80 4.75
C ILE A 43 -4.14 1.60 5.99
N ASN A 44 -4.69 0.98 7.03
CA ASN A 44 -4.02 0.81 8.30
C ASN A 44 -4.15 -0.67 8.75
N SER A 45 -3.04 -1.34 9.03
CA SER A 45 -3.05 -2.74 9.46
C SER A 45 -3.39 -2.94 10.93
N GLY A 46 -3.46 -1.87 11.73
CA GLY A 46 -3.64 -1.89 13.19
C GLY A 46 -2.48 -2.59 13.92
N PHE A 47 -1.47 -3.05 13.18
CA PHE A 47 -0.33 -3.76 13.71
C PHE A 47 0.76 -2.75 14.03
N SER A 48 0.90 -2.50 15.31
CA SER A 48 1.90 -1.63 15.90
C SER A 48 2.95 -2.53 16.56
N ILE A 49 4.19 -2.49 16.08
CA ILE A 49 5.30 -3.18 16.78
C ILE A 49 5.71 -2.39 18.03
N ASP A 50 5.53 -1.07 18.02
CA ASP A 50 5.89 -0.12 19.07
C ASP A 50 4.88 1.04 19.13
N CYS A 51 4.76 1.69 20.28
CA CYS A 51 3.79 2.77 20.54
C CYS A 51 3.80 3.95 19.56
N ASP A 52 4.86 4.14 18.77
CA ASP A 52 5.01 5.24 17.81
C ASP A 52 4.67 4.87 16.36
N ASP A 53 4.36 3.59 16.09
CA ASP A 53 3.95 3.11 14.78
C ASP A 53 2.45 2.77 14.80
N ASP A 54 1.67 3.49 14.00
CA ASP A 54 0.22 3.32 13.91
C ASP A 54 -0.19 2.26 12.86
N GLY A 55 0.75 1.65 12.14
CA GLY A 55 0.48 0.67 11.09
C GLY A 55 -0.13 1.27 9.82
N LEU A 56 -0.07 2.60 9.64
CA LEU A 56 -0.55 3.25 8.43
C LEU A 56 0.35 2.92 7.24
N TRP A 57 -0.26 2.51 6.14
CA TRP A 57 0.44 2.24 4.92
C TRP A 57 0.87 3.54 4.26
N ARG A 58 2.13 3.61 3.84
CA ARG A 58 2.65 4.71 3.03
C ARG A 58 3.75 4.22 2.10
N MET A 59 4.12 5.08 1.15
CA MET A 59 5.28 4.81 0.31
C MET A 59 6.56 5.45 0.83
N THR A 60 7.65 4.70 0.74
CA THR A 60 9.01 5.21 0.90
C THR A 60 9.87 4.82 -0.30
N TYR A 61 10.91 5.60 -0.58
CA TYR A 61 11.92 5.19 -1.54
C TYR A 61 12.92 4.28 -0.84
N ASP A 62 13.13 3.09 -1.40
CA ASP A 62 14.18 2.17 -0.99
C ASP A 62 15.37 2.34 -1.95
N ALA A 63 16.49 2.81 -1.41
CA ALA A 63 17.69 3.11 -2.19
C ALA A 63 18.38 1.83 -2.72
N ASP A 64 18.22 0.70 -2.01
CA ASP A 64 18.85 -0.56 -2.38
C ASP A 64 18.19 -1.17 -3.61
N THR A 65 16.85 -1.15 -3.64
CA THR A 65 16.05 -1.62 -4.78
C THR A 65 15.78 -0.54 -5.83
N ARG A 66 16.11 0.73 -5.54
CA ARG A 66 15.80 1.93 -6.33
C ARG A 66 14.32 2.04 -6.71
N ARG A 67 13.45 1.61 -5.79
CA ARG A 67 12.01 1.55 -6.01
C ARG A 67 11.26 2.22 -4.87
N PHE A 68 10.05 2.67 -5.18
CA PHE A 68 9.13 3.03 -4.12
C PHE A 68 8.41 1.78 -3.64
N VAL A 69 8.50 1.54 -2.34
CA VAL A 69 7.94 0.37 -1.66
C VAL A 69 6.88 0.82 -0.67
N VAL A 70 5.88 -0.05 -0.47
CA VAL A 70 4.83 0.16 0.53
C VAL A 70 5.32 -0.37 1.87
N ILE A 71 5.23 0.49 2.87
CA ILE A 71 5.58 0.19 4.26
C ILE A 71 4.37 0.47 5.15
N ALA A 72 4.27 -0.23 6.28
CA ALA A 72 3.33 0.08 7.35
C ALA A 72 4.11 0.86 8.43
N SER A 73 4.04 2.19 8.38
CA SER A 73 4.64 3.07 9.37
C SER A 73 4.23 4.53 9.22
N GLY A 74 3.77 5.18 10.28
CA GLY A 74 3.80 6.64 10.44
C GLY A 74 2.46 7.37 10.39
N ALA A 75 2.42 8.60 10.87
CA ALA A 75 1.17 9.33 11.11
C ALA A 75 0.38 9.72 9.82
N PRO A 76 -0.96 9.90 9.90
CA PRO A 76 -1.84 10.22 8.77
C PRO A 76 -1.61 11.57 8.09
N ASP A 77 -0.76 12.42 8.64
CA ASP A 77 -0.29 13.68 8.07
C ASP A 77 1.00 13.52 7.24
N VAL A 78 1.53 12.31 7.12
CA VAL A 78 2.72 12.03 6.30
C VAL A 78 2.33 12.03 4.80
N PRO A 79 3.04 12.81 3.96
CA PRO A 79 2.87 12.74 2.52
C PRO A 79 3.01 11.29 2.03
N ARG A 80 2.15 10.87 1.10
CA ARG A 80 2.17 9.54 0.43
C ARG A 80 1.49 8.38 1.19
N ALA A 81 0.63 8.65 2.18
CA ALA A 81 -0.20 7.63 2.84
C ALA A 81 -1.56 7.33 2.13
N ALA A 82 -2.01 8.22 1.25
CA ALA A 82 -3.28 8.05 0.54
C ALA A 82 -3.16 7.12 -0.68
N PHE A 83 -4.04 6.14 -0.79
CA PHE A 83 -4.18 5.21 -1.91
C PHE A 83 -5.56 5.32 -2.54
N THR A 84 -5.70 4.92 -3.79
CA THR A 84 -6.99 4.86 -4.49
C THR A 84 -7.33 3.41 -4.77
N ILE A 85 -8.58 3.02 -4.52
CA ILE A 85 -9.08 1.69 -4.86
C ILE A 85 -9.81 1.77 -6.21
N GLN A 86 -9.37 0.99 -7.19
CA GLN A 86 -10.05 0.88 -8.48
C GLN A 86 -10.54 -0.55 -8.71
N LYS A 87 -11.73 -0.68 -9.30
CA LYS A 87 -12.27 -1.96 -9.73
C LYS A 87 -11.76 -2.27 -11.14
N THR A 88 -11.16 -3.46 -11.32
CA THR A 88 -10.59 -3.90 -12.61
C THR A 88 -11.41 -5.03 -13.24
N HIS A 89 -12.09 -5.82 -12.42
CA HIS A 89 -13.00 -6.90 -12.83
C HIS A 89 -14.17 -6.98 -11.82
N PRO A 90 -15.31 -7.65 -12.12
CA PRO A 90 -16.40 -7.83 -11.16
C PRO A 90 -16.01 -8.18 -9.72
N GLU A 91 -14.98 -9.01 -9.54
CA GLU A 91 -14.48 -9.46 -8.22
C GLU A 91 -13.12 -8.85 -7.83
N ASP A 92 -12.40 -8.23 -8.78
CA ASP A 92 -11.02 -7.80 -8.57
C ASP A 92 -10.89 -6.29 -8.45
N TYR A 93 -10.03 -5.90 -7.51
CA TYR A 93 -9.64 -4.51 -7.26
C TYR A 93 -8.13 -4.36 -7.36
N GLU A 94 -7.67 -3.16 -7.70
CA GLU A 94 -6.28 -2.75 -7.64
C GLU A 94 -6.12 -1.53 -6.73
N LEU A 95 -4.94 -1.40 -6.14
CA LEU A 95 -4.54 -0.20 -5.40
C LEU A 95 -3.67 0.68 -6.28
N LEU A 96 -4.00 1.96 -6.30
CA LEU A 96 -3.30 2.97 -7.07
C LEU A 96 -2.73 4.05 -6.15
N LYS A 97 -1.65 4.68 -6.61
CA LYS A 97 -1.05 5.84 -5.95
C LYS A 97 -0.99 7.02 -6.90
N SER A 98 -1.57 8.14 -6.46
CA SER A 98 -1.31 9.46 -7.04
C SER A 98 0.15 9.88 -6.80
N TYR A 99 0.86 10.24 -7.86
CA TYR A 99 2.15 10.93 -7.78
C TYR A 99 2.06 12.33 -8.40
N VAL A 100 2.77 13.27 -7.79
CA VAL A 100 2.98 14.62 -8.33
C VAL A 100 4.41 14.68 -8.88
N VAL A 101 4.63 15.45 -9.94
CA VAL A 101 5.90 15.56 -10.67
C VAL A 101 7.09 15.95 -9.76
N GLY A 102 8.26 15.35 -9.98
CA GLY A 102 9.53 15.65 -9.28
C GLY A 102 10.06 14.56 -8.34
N TYR A 103 9.46 13.37 -8.34
CA TYR A 103 9.56 12.42 -7.23
C TYR A 103 10.47 11.21 -7.45
N PHE A 104 10.98 10.98 -8.66
CA PHE A 104 11.94 9.91 -8.92
C PHE A 104 13.31 10.56 -9.16
N PRO A 105 14.30 10.40 -8.25
CA PRO A 105 15.62 11.01 -8.42
C PRO A 105 16.33 10.56 -9.70
N ASP A 106 15.94 9.40 -10.24
CA ASP A 106 16.56 8.76 -11.41
C ASP A 106 15.66 8.72 -12.66
N GLN A 107 14.45 9.31 -12.64
CA GLN A 107 13.62 9.42 -13.85
C GLN A 107 13.55 10.87 -14.32
N PRO A 108 13.59 11.12 -15.65
CA PRO A 108 13.30 12.45 -16.17
C PRO A 108 11.90 12.87 -15.67
N PRO A 109 11.70 14.15 -15.34
CA PRO A 109 10.39 14.64 -14.92
C PRO A 109 9.38 14.30 -16.02
N SER A 110 8.52 13.31 -15.76
CA SER A 110 7.40 13.01 -16.62
C SER A 110 6.40 14.17 -16.51
N PRO A 111 5.97 14.79 -17.62
CA PRO A 111 4.97 15.83 -17.58
C PRO A 111 3.61 15.21 -17.25
N GLY A 112 3.24 15.17 -15.98
CA GLY A 112 1.89 14.77 -15.57
C GLY A 112 1.79 14.30 -14.12
N SER A 113 0.64 14.57 -13.49
CA SER A 113 0.14 13.76 -12.38
C SER A 113 -0.42 12.46 -12.94
N GLY A 114 -0.04 11.32 -12.38
CA GLY A 114 -0.52 10.01 -12.82
C GLY A 114 -0.86 9.09 -11.65
N LEU A 115 -1.46 7.95 -11.98
CA LEU A 115 -1.73 6.86 -11.04
C LEU A 115 -0.71 5.77 -11.29
N LEU A 116 0.10 5.45 -10.28
CA LEU A 116 0.97 4.27 -10.28
C LEU A 116 0.21 3.10 -9.69
N ARG A 117 0.46 1.91 -10.22
CA ARG A 117 -0.12 0.67 -9.69
C ARG A 117 0.73 0.15 -8.55
N VAL A 118 0.09 -0.32 -7.50
CA VAL A 118 0.77 -1.20 -6.54
C VAL A 118 0.97 -2.55 -7.23
N VAL A 119 2.21 -3.01 -7.27
CA VAL A 119 2.63 -4.27 -7.90
C VAL A 119 3.41 -5.12 -6.90
N ARG A 120 3.44 -6.42 -7.15
CA ARG A 120 4.30 -7.34 -6.40
C ARG A 120 5.68 -7.36 -7.05
N ASP A 121 6.71 -7.02 -6.27
CA ASP A 121 8.09 -7.10 -6.74
C ASP A 121 8.61 -8.54 -6.61
N TYR A 122 8.56 -9.29 -7.70
CA TYR A 122 9.08 -10.67 -7.78
C TYR A 122 10.62 -10.75 -7.78
N ASN A 123 11.32 -9.63 -8.02
CA ASN A 123 12.77 -9.58 -7.90
C ASN A 123 13.19 -9.41 -6.43
N SER A 124 12.26 -9.04 -5.54
CA SER A 124 12.51 -9.04 -4.11
C SER A 124 12.29 -10.45 -3.54
N PRO A 125 13.23 -10.97 -2.72
CA PRO A 125 13.06 -12.27 -2.07
C PRO A 125 11.84 -12.32 -1.12
N LEU A 126 11.30 -11.16 -0.75
CA LEU A 126 10.15 -11.03 0.16
C LEU A 126 8.83 -10.72 -0.57
N SER A 127 8.82 -10.62 -1.90
CA SER A 127 7.62 -10.22 -2.66
C SER A 127 7.03 -8.89 -2.17
N LEU A 128 7.89 -7.88 -2.03
CA LEU A 128 7.52 -6.54 -1.55
C LEU A 128 6.41 -5.94 -2.42
N LEU A 129 5.49 -5.22 -1.80
CA LEU A 129 4.60 -4.34 -2.54
C LEU A 129 5.37 -3.08 -2.92
N SER A 130 5.41 -2.79 -4.21
CA SER A 130 6.04 -1.59 -4.78
C SER A 130 5.07 -0.84 -5.67
N VAL A 131 5.44 0.35 -6.12
CA VAL A 131 4.68 1.03 -7.17
C VAL A 131 5.42 1.05 -8.49
N ALA A 132 4.67 0.81 -9.56
CA ALA A 132 5.20 0.78 -10.91
C ALA A 132 4.27 1.49 -11.89
N THR A 133 4.81 1.76 -13.07
CA THR A 133 4.07 2.29 -14.21
C THR A 133 3.23 1.18 -14.85
N ASP A 134 2.37 1.59 -15.77
CA ASP A 134 1.24 0.85 -16.33
C ASP A 134 1.62 -0.44 -17.06
N TYR A 135 2.92 -0.63 -17.35
CA TYR A 135 3.48 -1.80 -18.03
C TYR A 135 3.63 -3.03 -17.14
N ASP A 136 3.64 -2.84 -15.81
CA ASP A 136 3.75 -3.94 -14.86
C ASP A 136 2.36 -4.48 -14.46
N GLU A 137 2.29 -5.79 -14.20
CA GLU A 137 1.04 -6.44 -13.79
C GLU A 137 0.61 -5.94 -12.40
N ALA A 138 -0.58 -5.34 -12.34
CA ALA A 138 -1.14 -4.81 -11.11
C ALA A 138 -1.32 -5.90 -10.05
N PHE A 139 -1.05 -5.57 -8.79
CA PHE A 139 -1.40 -6.43 -7.68
C PHE A 139 -2.93 -6.40 -7.46
N LYS A 140 -3.59 -7.44 -7.96
CA LYS A 140 -5.05 -7.61 -7.83
C LYS A 140 -5.41 -8.22 -6.47
N VAL A 141 -6.46 -7.69 -5.87
CA VAL A 141 -6.96 -8.12 -4.56
C VAL A 141 -8.48 -8.29 -4.57
N VAL A 142 -8.96 -9.19 -3.71
CA VAL A 142 -10.38 -9.34 -3.34
C VAL A 142 -10.50 -8.97 -1.87
N PHE A 143 -11.51 -8.18 -1.50
CA PHE A 143 -11.73 -7.80 -0.11
C PHE A 143 -12.53 -8.87 0.63
N VAL A 144 -11.90 -9.52 1.61
CA VAL A 144 -12.56 -10.45 2.52
C VAL A 144 -12.80 -9.75 3.84
N LYS A 145 -14.06 -9.68 4.28
CA LYS A 145 -14.40 -9.08 5.57
C LYS A 145 -13.82 -9.91 6.71
N SER A 146 -12.98 -9.29 7.54
CA SER A 146 -12.48 -9.93 8.77
C SER A 146 -13.63 -10.25 9.73
N LYS A 147 -13.57 -11.40 10.41
CA LYS A 147 -14.50 -11.73 11.50
C LYS A 147 -14.25 -10.78 12.67
N LYS A 148 -15.31 -10.45 13.42
CA LYS A 148 -15.34 -9.38 14.43
C LYS A 148 -14.30 -9.52 15.55
N ASP A 149 -13.63 -10.67 15.67
CA ASP A 149 -12.70 -11.03 16.73
C ASP A 149 -11.29 -11.40 16.24
N GLY A 150 -10.85 -10.90 15.08
CA GLY A 150 -9.42 -10.83 14.75
C GLY A 150 -8.65 -12.16 14.74
N VAL A 151 -9.31 -13.28 14.43
CA VAL A 151 -8.64 -14.57 14.20
C VAL A 151 -9.23 -15.21 12.95
N ALA A 152 -8.37 -15.44 11.95
CA ALA A 152 -8.60 -16.34 10.84
C ALA A 152 -8.05 -17.73 11.19
#